data_AF-K1SZ34-F1
#
_entry.id   AF-K1SZ34-F1
#
_cell.length_a   1.000
_cell.length_b   1.000
_cell.length_c   1.000
_cell.angle_alpha   90.00
_cell.angle_beta   90.00
_cell.angle_gamma   90.00
#
_symmetry.space_group_name_H-M   'P 1'
#
loop_
_entity.id
_entity.type
_entity.pdbx_description
1 polymer ?
#
loop_
_entity_poly.entity_id
_entity_poly.type
_entity_poly.pdbx_seq_one_letter_code
_entity_poly.pdbx_strand_id
1 'polypeptide(L)'
;KGVSLKIVHSYYSWDAGDVNKEILTRKFTTPLTTAANKLYNVTEFKAEDLSSGMDTNLRAYLLSEYDANGDGLLSQAEAESVTEIYSTGFGGKVKSLMYIERFPNLEVLVVNSNCDELNGITLSNNKKLTRVSLSPANGLWSSLNVSGLENLTTFELKFSNDQANLSKINLSNCPALKKVVVEGAKSLETLDLTGSASTVEMFWLQSCPKMTTVDIHEMPITTFASADYASSGTNMFADGTMIIATLAQKSAMASQYSDYGVSVTWWCVDEERTEAAASMN
;
A
#
# COMPACT_ATOMS: atom_id res chain seq x y z
N LYS A 1 -23.63 13.00 26.09
CA LYS A 1 -23.51 11.98 25.01
C LYS A 1 -23.98 10.66 25.60
N GLY A 2 -25.08 10.09 25.11
CA GLY A 2 -25.67 8.88 25.69
C GLY A 2 -25.03 7.62 25.15
N VAL A 3 -24.79 6.62 26.01
CA VAL A 3 -24.30 5.30 25.60
C VAL A 3 -25.49 4.45 25.17
N SER A 4 -25.40 3.82 24.00
CA SER A 4 -26.41 2.85 23.53
C SER A 4 -25.93 1.46 23.93
N LEU A 5 -26.64 0.78 24.82
CA LEU A 5 -26.34 -0.59 25.21
C LEU A 5 -27.22 -1.57 24.41
N LYS A 6 -26.58 -2.60 23.86
CA LYS A 6 -27.23 -3.72 23.18
C LYS A 6 -27.16 -4.93 24.12
N ILE A 7 -28.26 -5.23 24.79
CA ILE A 7 -28.35 -6.38 25.70
C ILE A 7 -28.90 -7.56 24.91
N VAL A 8 -28.13 -8.63 24.82
CA VAL A 8 -28.56 -9.90 24.21
C VAL A 8 -28.90 -10.85 25.35
N HIS A 9 -30.18 -11.16 25.52
CA HIS A 9 -30.59 -12.24 26.42
C HIS A 9 -30.57 -13.56 25.67
N SER A 10 -29.77 -14.51 26.15
CA SER A 10 -29.77 -15.90 25.71
C SER A 10 -30.53 -16.73 26.74
N TYR A 11 -31.73 -17.21 26.42
CA TYR A 11 -32.49 -18.10 27.32
C TYR A 11 -32.20 -19.57 26.97
N TYR A 12 -31.51 -20.35 27.79
CA TYR A 12 -31.39 -21.78 27.49
C TYR A 12 -32.69 -22.51 27.87
N SER A 13 -33.45 -22.99 26.88
CA SER A 13 -34.59 -23.89 27.08
C SER A 13 -34.14 -25.33 26.84
N TRP A 14 -34.35 -26.19 27.84
CA TRP A 14 -33.90 -27.58 27.84
C TRP A 14 -34.68 -28.45 26.85
N ASP A 15 -35.87 -27.98 26.43
CA ASP A 15 -36.81 -28.75 25.62
C ASP A 15 -36.87 -28.33 24.13
N ALA A 16 -36.21 -27.24 23.72
CA ALA A 16 -36.48 -26.64 22.41
C ALA A 16 -35.32 -26.59 21.40
N GLY A 17 -34.05 -26.67 21.82
CA GLY A 17 -32.91 -26.56 20.88
C GLY A 17 -32.82 -25.19 20.17
N ASP A 18 -31.82 -24.40 20.55
CA ASP A 18 -31.51 -23.03 20.09
C ASP A 18 -32.60 -21.95 20.29
N VAL A 19 -32.21 -20.91 21.03
CA VAL A 19 -33.08 -19.77 21.37
C VAL A 19 -32.96 -18.60 20.41
N ASN A 20 -34.13 -18.05 20.08
CA ASN A 20 -34.28 -16.72 19.50
C ASN A 20 -33.60 -15.66 20.40
N LYS A 21 -32.64 -14.93 19.83
CA LYS A 21 -31.95 -13.82 20.50
C LYS A 21 -32.84 -12.57 20.49
N GLU A 22 -33.43 -12.22 21.62
CA GLU A 22 -34.08 -10.91 21.76
C GLU A 22 -33.00 -9.84 21.98
N ILE A 23 -32.94 -8.85 21.08
CA ILE A 23 -31.98 -7.75 21.14
C ILE A 23 -32.70 -6.54 21.73
N LEU A 24 -32.49 -6.29 23.02
CA LEU A 24 -32.99 -5.08 23.69
C LEU A 24 -31.94 -3.97 23.53
N THR A 25 -32.26 -2.96 22.72
CA THR A 25 -31.41 -1.77 22.59
C THR A 25 -31.94 -0.68 23.51
N ARG A 26 -31.20 -0.29 24.55
CA ARG A 26 -31.57 0.79 25.47
C ARG A 26 -30.54 1.91 25.43
N LYS A 27 -30.99 3.13 25.11
CA LYS A 27 -30.18 4.34 25.19
C LYS A 27 -30.22 4.90 26.61
N PHE A 28 -29.07 5.08 27.22
CA PHE A 28 -28.94 5.77 28.50
C PHE A 28 -28.45 7.19 28.26
N THR A 29 -29.16 8.17 28.79
CA THR A 29 -28.88 9.61 28.62
C THR A 29 -28.01 10.20 29.73
N THR A 30 -27.73 9.46 30.80
CA THR A 30 -26.84 9.85 31.90
C THR A 30 -25.51 9.09 31.84
N PRO A 31 -24.37 9.70 32.25
CA PRO A 31 -23.12 8.98 32.45
C PRO A 31 -23.36 7.86 33.47
N LEU A 32 -22.92 6.64 33.15
CA LEU A 32 -22.96 5.52 34.10
C LEU A 32 -22.03 5.87 35.27
N THR A 33 -22.60 6.22 36.42
CA THR A 33 -21.83 6.38 37.65
C THR A 33 -21.36 5.00 38.12
N THR A 34 -20.25 4.96 38.88
CA THR A 34 -19.66 3.73 39.44
C THR A 34 -20.66 2.83 40.18
N ALA A 35 -21.76 3.40 40.70
CA ALA A 35 -22.84 2.67 41.35
C ALA A 35 -23.72 1.86 40.37
N ALA A 36 -23.94 2.36 39.15
CA ALA A 36 -24.71 1.65 38.12
C ALA A 36 -23.93 0.45 37.56
N ASN A 37 -22.61 0.56 37.40
CA ASN A 37 -21.77 -0.55 36.94
C ASN A 37 -21.81 -1.77 37.88
N LYS A 38 -21.91 -1.52 39.20
CA LYS A 38 -22.05 -2.58 40.21
C LYS A 38 -23.40 -3.30 40.20
N LEU A 39 -24.50 -2.62 39.84
CA LEU A 39 -25.83 -3.22 39.89
C LEU A 39 -26.13 -4.17 38.73
N TYR A 40 -25.42 -4.02 37.60
CA TYR A 40 -25.73 -4.71 36.35
C TYR A 40 -24.65 -5.70 35.90
N ASN A 41 -23.63 -6.01 36.74
CA ASN A 41 -22.47 -6.81 36.34
C ASN A 41 -21.90 -6.38 34.98
N VAL A 42 -21.92 -5.08 34.71
CA VAL A 42 -21.27 -4.53 33.52
C VAL A 42 -19.79 -4.59 33.83
N THR A 43 -19.12 -5.64 33.35
CA THR A 43 -17.66 -5.60 33.18
C THR A 43 -17.37 -4.29 32.48
N GLU A 44 -16.55 -3.42 33.10
CA GLU A 44 -16.11 -2.18 32.49
C GLU A 44 -15.72 -2.49 31.05
N PHE A 45 -16.47 -1.94 30.10
CA PHE A 45 -16.11 -2.05 28.69
C PHE A 45 -14.77 -1.37 28.58
N LYS A 46 -13.70 -2.15 28.51
CA LYS A 46 -12.37 -1.62 28.27
C LYS A 46 -12.46 -0.86 26.95
N ALA A 47 -12.22 0.45 27.00
CA ALA A 47 -12.15 1.26 25.79
C ALA A 47 -11.13 0.60 24.86
N GLU A 48 -11.55 0.34 23.63
CA GLU A 48 -10.68 -0.27 22.63
C GLU A 48 -9.62 0.74 22.21
N ASP A 49 -8.35 0.37 22.34
CA ASP A 49 -7.22 1.13 21.84
C ASP A 49 -6.79 0.54 20.49
N LEU A 50 -7.22 1.16 19.40
CA LEU A 50 -6.88 0.75 18.04
C LEU A 50 -5.40 0.98 17.71
N SER A 51 -4.66 1.73 18.52
CA SER A 51 -3.22 1.87 18.39
C SER A 51 -2.43 0.75 19.08
N SER A 52 -3.12 -0.12 19.84
CA SER A 52 -2.49 -1.23 20.54
C SER A 52 -1.81 -2.21 19.57
N GLY A 53 -0.54 -2.51 19.84
CA GLY A 53 0.30 -3.38 19.03
C GLY A 53 1.00 -2.70 17.85
N MET A 54 0.70 -1.42 17.58
CA MET A 54 1.43 -0.65 16.56
C MET A 54 2.85 -0.32 17.02
N ASP A 55 3.71 0.01 16.06
CA ASP A 55 5.05 0.54 16.32
C ASP A 55 5.00 1.71 17.31
N THR A 56 5.93 1.76 18.28
CA THR A 56 5.92 2.76 19.34
C THR A 56 5.94 4.20 18.82
N ASN A 57 6.69 4.48 17.76
CA ASN A 57 6.78 5.83 17.19
C ASN A 57 5.53 6.18 16.37
N LEU A 58 4.93 5.20 15.66
CA LEU A 58 3.64 5.38 15.00
C LEU A 58 2.53 5.62 16.01
N ARG A 59 2.47 4.81 17.07
CA ARG A 59 1.48 4.95 18.16
C ARG A 59 1.60 6.31 18.83
N ALA A 60 2.82 6.74 19.17
CA ALA A 60 3.05 8.04 19.79
C ALA A 60 2.55 9.20 18.90
N TYR A 61 2.82 9.13 17.60
CA TYR A 61 2.30 10.10 16.62
C TYR A 61 0.76 10.08 16.57
N LEU A 62 0.15 8.90 16.50
CA LEU A 62 -1.31 8.80 16.43
C LEU A 62 -1.98 9.40 17.66
N LEU A 63 -1.42 9.16 18.85
CA LEU A 63 -1.95 9.75 20.07
C LEU A 63 -1.63 11.25 20.19
N SER A 64 -0.54 11.76 19.63
CA SER A 64 -0.30 13.20 19.66
C SER A 64 -1.24 13.97 18.74
N GLU A 65 -1.55 13.40 17.57
CA GLU A 65 -2.33 14.09 16.54
C GLU A 65 -3.83 13.81 16.58
N TYR A 66 -4.24 12.61 17.01
CA TYR A 66 -5.62 12.12 16.85
C TYR A 66 -6.32 11.72 18.15
N ASP A 67 -5.65 11.65 19.29
CA ASP A 67 -6.31 11.45 20.60
C ASP A 67 -7.01 12.76 21.02
N ALA A 68 -8.18 13.00 20.46
CA ALA A 68 -8.92 14.24 20.62
C ALA A 68 -9.48 14.41 22.04
N ASN A 69 -9.65 13.31 22.77
CA ASN A 69 -10.21 13.32 24.11
C ASN A 69 -9.13 13.27 25.23
N GLY A 70 -7.88 12.93 24.88
CA GLY A 70 -6.73 12.91 25.77
C GLY A 70 -6.71 11.71 26.75
N ASP A 71 -7.37 10.61 26.43
CA ASP A 71 -7.46 9.42 27.28
C ASP A 71 -6.27 8.44 27.10
N GLY A 72 -5.38 8.73 26.16
CA GLY A 72 -4.19 7.95 25.85
C GLY A 72 -4.45 6.70 25.03
N LEU A 73 -5.67 6.56 24.48
CA LEU A 73 -6.11 5.47 23.61
C LEU A 73 -6.54 6.04 22.26
N LEU A 74 -6.52 5.21 21.23
CA LEU A 74 -7.05 5.57 19.93
C LEU A 74 -8.41 4.90 19.71
N SER A 75 -9.49 5.68 19.85
CA SER A 75 -10.85 5.20 19.62
C SER A 75 -11.17 5.02 18.12
N GLN A 76 -12.29 4.35 17.82
CA GLN A 76 -12.77 4.18 16.44
C GLN A 76 -12.98 5.51 15.71
N ALA A 77 -13.58 6.51 16.39
CA ALA A 77 -13.83 7.81 15.77
C ALA A 77 -12.52 8.56 15.45
N GLU A 78 -11.50 8.39 16.29
CA GLU A 78 -10.19 9.00 16.10
C GLU A 78 -9.42 8.28 14.98
N ALA A 79 -9.47 6.95 14.93
CA ALA A 79 -8.92 6.17 13.82
C ALA A 79 -9.61 6.50 12.47
N GLU A 80 -10.93 6.74 12.47
CA GLU A 80 -11.67 7.21 11.30
C GLU A 80 -11.29 8.64 10.90
N SER A 81 -10.78 9.46 11.82
CA SER A 81 -10.31 10.82 11.51
C SER A 81 -8.91 10.86 10.91
N VAL A 82 -8.16 9.75 10.94
CA VAL A 82 -6.83 9.64 10.33
C VAL A 82 -6.95 9.62 8.80
N THR A 83 -6.65 10.75 8.17
CA THR A 83 -6.63 10.91 6.72
C THR A 83 -5.22 10.92 6.13
N GLU A 84 -4.21 11.35 6.90
CA GLU A 84 -2.84 11.48 6.41
C GLU A 84 -1.82 11.07 7.48
N ILE A 85 -0.83 10.29 7.08
CA ILE A 85 0.29 9.90 7.95
C ILE A 85 1.60 10.31 7.27
N TYR A 86 2.33 11.21 7.91
CA TYR A 86 3.68 11.61 7.52
C TYR A 86 4.69 11.25 8.60
N SER A 87 5.70 10.48 8.22
CA SER A 87 6.80 10.11 9.10
C SER A 87 7.66 11.28 9.60
N THR A 88 7.48 12.50 9.05
CA THR A 88 8.09 13.73 9.59
C THR A 88 7.58 14.07 10.99
N GLY A 89 6.38 13.61 11.35
CA GLY A 89 5.82 13.74 12.70
C GLY A 89 6.30 12.66 13.67
N PHE A 90 7.06 11.66 13.21
CA PHE A 90 7.51 10.58 14.09
C PHE A 90 8.68 11.04 14.96
N GLY A 91 8.63 10.72 16.26
CA GLY A 91 9.72 10.97 17.21
C GLY A 91 10.95 10.06 17.02
N GLY A 92 10.90 9.13 16.08
CA GLY A 92 11.96 8.17 15.80
C GLY A 92 11.64 7.28 14.60
N LYS A 93 12.51 6.30 14.34
CA LYS A 93 12.32 5.36 13.24
C LYS A 93 11.20 4.35 13.52
N VAL A 94 10.39 4.03 12.51
CA VAL A 94 9.41 2.94 12.56
C VAL A 94 9.98 1.65 11.94
N LYS A 95 9.53 0.51 12.47
CA LYS A 95 9.90 -0.84 12.01
C LYS A 95 8.72 -1.66 11.47
N SER A 96 7.50 -1.13 11.62
CA SER A 96 6.27 -1.82 11.26
C SER A 96 5.14 -0.82 10.98
N LEU A 97 4.31 -1.16 9.99
CA LEU A 97 3.02 -0.52 9.72
C LEU A 97 1.87 -1.52 9.91
N MET A 98 2.08 -2.56 10.72
CA MET A 98 0.98 -3.45 11.09
C MET A 98 -0.17 -2.64 11.68
N TYR A 99 -1.40 -3.07 11.37
CA TYR A 99 -2.65 -2.43 11.80
C TYR A 99 -2.98 -1.11 11.09
N ILE A 100 -2.23 -0.70 10.07
CA ILE A 100 -2.55 0.47 9.23
C ILE A 100 -3.94 0.35 8.58
N GLU A 101 -4.44 -0.87 8.38
CA GLU A 101 -5.79 -1.13 7.87
C GLU A 101 -6.91 -0.65 8.81
N ARG A 102 -6.60 -0.32 10.07
CA ARG A 102 -7.55 0.27 11.04
C ARG A 102 -7.90 1.73 10.73
N PHE A 103 -7.25 2.35 9.74
CA PHE A 103 -7.52 3.72 9.30
C PHE A 103 -8.28 3.73 7.97
N PRO A 104 -9.62 3.56 7.99
CA PRO A 104 -10.42 3.38 6.77
C PRO A 104 -10.47 4.62 5.87
N ASN A 105 -10.17 5.79 6.43
CA ASN A 105 -10.17 7.07 5.72
C ASN A 105 -8.77 7.57 5.35
N LEU A 106 -7.74 6.74 5.49
CA LEU A 106 -6.37 7.10 5.14
C LEU A 106 -6.24 7.33 3.62
N GLU A 107 -5.89 8.55 3.25
CA GLU A 107 -5.71 9.02 1.87
C GLU A 107 -4.23 9.15 1.49
N VAL A 108 -3.37 9.51 2.45
CA VAL A 108 -1.94 9.73 2.21
C VAL A 108 -1.09 8.99 3.24
N LEU A 109 -0.16 8.15 2.74
CA LEU A 109 0.83 7.47 3.56
C LEU A 109 2.24 7.78 3.06
N VAL A 110 3.00 8.54 3.84
CA VAL A 110 4.37 8.95 3.51
C VAL A 110 5.32 8.59 4.64
N VAL A 111 6.06 7.49 4.47
CA VAL A 111 6.96 6.92 5.47
C VAL A 111 8.39 6.85 4.90
N ASN A 112 9.13 7.95 5.04
CA ASN A 112 10.43 8.19 4.41
C ASN A 112 11.57 8.08 5.44
N SER A 113 12.39 9.12 5.65
CA SER A 113 13.64 9.12 6.45
C SER A 113 13.58 8.51 7.85
N ASN A 114 12.39 8.39 8.43
CA ASN A 114 12.12 7.71 9.70
C ASN A 114 11.59 6.28 9.52
N CYS A 115 12.00 5.58 8.46
CA CYS A 115 11.60 4.21 8.16
C CYS A 115 12.85 3.31 8.22
N ASP A 116 12.97 2.48 9.26
CA ASP A 116 14.12 1.57 9.37
C ASP A 116 13.88 0.34 8.50
N GLU A 117 12.76 -0.34 8.71
CA GLU A 117 12.37 -1.57 8.04
C GLU A 117 10.84 -1.64 8.09
N LEU A 118 10.17 -2.35 7.18
CA LEU A 118 8.74 -2.62 7.35
C LEU A 118 8.45 -4.11 7.16
N ASN A 119 7.86 -4.67 8.20
CA ASN A 119 7.40 -6.06 8.24
C ASN A 119 5.93 -6.15 7.82
N GLY A 120 5.59 -7.17 7.01
CA GLY A 120 4.21 -7.65 6.83
C GLY A 120 3.19 -6.57 6.46
N ILE A 121 3.49 -5.75 5.46
CA ILE A 121 2.64 -4.63 5.07
C ILE A 121 1.68 -5.01 3.94
N THR A 122 0.38 -4.90 4.22
CA THR A 122 -0.65 -4.85 3.19
C THR A 122 -1.39 -3.53 3.30
N LEU A 123 -1.49 -2.82 2.18
CA LEU A 123 -2.23 -1.57 2.07
C LEU A 123 -3.57 -1.75 1.37
N SER A 124 -3.86 -2.97 0.89
CA SER A 124 -5.05 -3.30 0.09
C SER A 124 -6.39 -2.97 0.75
N ASN A 125 -6.43 -2.77 2.07
CA ASN A 125 -7.64 -2.44 2.83
C ASN A 125 -7.87 -0.93 2.99
N ASN A 126 -6.86 -0.09 2.77
CA ASN A 126 -6.98 1.36 2.88
C ASN A 126 -7.49 1.94 1.54
N LYS A 127 -8.75 1.65 1.19
CA LYS A 127 -9.35 1.94 -0.12
C LYS A 127 -9.40 3.42 -0.53
N LYS A 128 -9.18 4.34 0.41
CA LYS A 128 -9.11 5.78 0.15
C LYS A 128 -7.70 6.27 -0.19
N LEU A 129 -6.66 5.43 -0.10
CA LEU A 129 -5.30 5.83 -0.43
C LEU A 129 -5.24 6.38 -1.85
N THR A 130 -4.74 7.61 -1.96
CA THR A 130 -4.43 8.30 -3.21
C THR A 130 -2.92 8.37 -3.45
N ARG A 131 -2.12 8.33 -2.36
CA ARG A 131 -0.67 8.42 -2.40
C ARG A 131 -0.02 7.50 -1.38
N VAL A 132 0.93 6.70 -1.85
CA VAL A 132 1.83 5.89 -1.03
C VAL A 132 3.26 6.24 -1.39
N SER A 133 4.06 6.66 -0.42
CA SER A 133 5.50 6.90 -0.56
C SER A 133 6.22 6.26 0.62
N LEU A 134 7.06 5.27 0.33
CA LEU A 134 7.82 4.53 1.35
C LEU A 134 9.31 4.63 1.04
N SER A 135 10.13 4.90 2.06
CA SER A 135 11.59 4.87 1.92
C SER A 135 12.31 4.18 3.09
N PRO A 136 12.14 2.85 3.26
CA PRO A 136 12.80 2.09 4.31
C PRO A 136 14.32 2.00 4.08
N ALA A 137 15.09 2.11 5.16
CA ALA A 137 16.56 2.06 5.14
C ALA A 137 17.12 0.64 4.98
N ASN A 138 16.56 -0.34 5.67
CA ASN A 138 17.08 -1.71 5.82
C ASN A 138 16.19 -2.79 5.19
N GLY A 139 15.03 -2.42 4.64
CA GLY A 139 14.25 -3.26 3.73
C GLY A 139 12.75 -3.38 4.00
N LEU A 140 12.05 -4.00 3.04
CA LEU A 140 10.68 -4.51 3.20
C LEU A 140 10.74 -6.05 3.25
N TRP A 141 9.88 -6.69 4.04
CA TRP A 141 9.84 -8.15 4.12
C TRP A 141 9.03 -8.78 2.99
N SER A 142 9.71 -9.60 2.18
CA SER A 142 9.25 -10.53 1.11
C SER A 142 8.27 -10.02 0.04
N SER A 143 7.17 -9.38 0.41
CA SER A 143 6.19 -8.81 -0.50
C SER A 143 5.52 -7.55 0.05
N LEU A 144 5.10 -6.69 -0.87
CA LEU A 144 4.26 -5.52 -0.57
C LEU A 144 2.98 -5.61 -1.41
N ASN A 145 1.84 -5.70 -0.72
CA ASN A 145 0.53 -5.75 -1.38
C ASN A 145 -0.18 -4.40 -1.32
N VAL A 146 -0.37 -3.79 -2.49
CA VAL A 146 -1.00 -2.47 -2.70
C VAL A 146 -2.16 -2.61 -3.69
N SER A 147 -2.67 -3.83 -3.89
CA SER A 147 -3.70 -4.12 -4.89
C SER A 147 -5.08 -3.59 -4.54
N GLY A 148 -5.88 -3.33 -5.57
CA GLY A 148 -7.31 -2.99 -5.43
C GLY A 148 -7.54 -1.60 -4.83
N LEU A 149 -6.59 -0.67 -4.97
CA LEU A 149 -6.71 0.70 -4.49
C LEU A 149 -7.21 1.59 -5.63
N GLU A 150 -8.53 1.71 -5.74
CA GLU A 150 -9.23 2.38 -6.84
C GLU A 150 -8.86 3.86 -7.01
N ASN A 151 -8.46 4.52 -5.92
CA ASN A 151 -8.11 5.94 -5.91
C ASN A 151 -6.60 6.20 -5.93
N LEU A 152 -5.76 5.15 -5.92
CA LEU A 152 -4.31 5.31 -5.83
C LEU A 152 -3.79 5.92 -7.12
N THR A 153 -3.20 7.11 -7.03
CA THR A 153 -2.62 7.82 -8.17
C THR A 153 -1.10 7.76 -8.19
N THR A 154 -0.49 7.66 -7.01
CA THR A 154 0.97 7.72 -6.83
C THR A 154 1.45 6.61 -5.92
N PHE A 155 2.36 5.80 -6.43
CA PHE A 155 3.14 4.82 -5.68
C PHE A 155 4.63 5.11 -5.83
N GLU A 156 5.32 5.32 -4.72
CA GLU A 156 6.77 5.47 -4.66
C GLU A 156 7.35 4.55 -3.59
N LEU A 157 8.37 3.78 -3.98
CA LEU A 157 9.14 2.93 -3.08
C LEU A 157 10.64 3.15 -3.35
N LYS A 158 11.34 3.79 -2.42
CA LYS A 158 12.74 4.18 -2.60
C LYS A 158 13.62 3.65 -1.49
N PHE A 159 14.55 2.79 -1.83
CA PHE A 159 15.45 2.18 -0.86
C PHE A 159 16.78 2.93 -0.77
N SER A 160 17.29 3.09 0.46
CA SER A 160 18.58 3.76 0.69
C SER A 160 19.80 2.82 0.66
N ASN A 161 19.61 1.51 0.85
CA ASN A 161 20.70 0.50 0.92
C ASN A 161 20.39 -0.75 0.07
N ASP A 162 20.99 -1.92 0.35
CA ASP A 162 20.77 -3.18 -0.38
C ASP A 162 19.65 -4.02 0.26
N GLN A 163 18.55 -4.28 -0.48
CA GLN A 163 17.38 -4.99 0.07
C GLN A 163 17.26 -6.37 -0.53
N ALA A 164 17.83 -7.31 0.21
CA ALA A 164 17.90 -8.70 -0.21
C ALA A 164 16.53 -9.41 -0.27
N ASN A 165 15.48 -8.89 0.38
CA ASN A 165 14.29 -9.69 0.67
C ASN A 165 13.02 -9.33 -0.13
N LEU A 166 12.85 -8.11 -0.65
CA LEU A 166 11.64 -7.77 -1.42
C LEU A 166 11.77 -8.30 -2.85
N SER A 167 11.03 -9.37 -3.17
CA SER A 167 11.01 -9.93 -4.52
C SER A 167 9.74 -9.61 -5.31
N LYS A 168 8.66 -9.18 -4.64
CA LYS A 168 7.36 -8.95 -5.28
C LYS A 168 6.67 -7.69 -4.79
N ILE A 169 6.15 -6.90 -5.73
CA ILE A 169 5.23 -5.80 -5.47
C ILE A 169 3.95 -6.07 -6.26
N ASN A 170 2.81 -6.07 -5.57
CA ASN A 170 1.49 -6.20 -6.20
C ASN A 170 0.79 -4.84 -6.21
N LEU A 171 0.66 -4.25 -7.40
CA LEU A 171 -0.08 -3.02 -7.69
C LEU A 171 -1.27 -3.28 -8.61
N SER A 172 -1.75 -4.53 -8.72
CA SER A 172 -2.88 -4.87 -9.58
C SER A 172 -4.18 -4.17 -9.16
N ASN A 173 -5.07 -3.94 -10.12
CA ASN A 173 -6.40 -3.36 -9.92
C ASN A 173 -6.37 -1.98 -9.22
N CYS A 174 -5.46 -1.12 -9.64
CA CYS A 174 -5.34 0.29 -9.25
C CYS A 174 -5.61 1.17 -10.49
N PRO A 175 -6.85 1.27 -10.97
CA PRO A 175 -7.19 1.89 -12.26
C PRO A 175 -6.99 3.41 -12.32
N ALA A 176 -6.62 4.07 -11.22
CA ALA A 176 -6.28 5.49 -11.18
C ALA A 176 -4.76 5.74 -11.13
N LEU A 177 -3.94 4.68 -11.18
CA LEU A 177 -2.50 4.74 -10.93
C LEU A 177 -1.79 5.44 -12.08
N LYS A 178 -1.22 6.61 -11.80
CA LYS A 178 -0.50 7.45 -12.78
C LYS A 178 1.00 7.37 -12.65
N LYS A 179 1.49 7.26 -11.42
CA LYS A 179 2.92 7.31 -11.10
C LYS A 179 3.35 6.08 -10.33
N VAL A 180 4.35 5.39 -10.87
CA VAL A 180 5.03 4.27 -10.23
C VAL A 180 6.53 4.54 -10.23
N VAL A 181 7.11 4.67 -9.03
CA VAL A 181 8.55 4.80 -8.83
C VAL A 181 9.03 3.71 -7.91
N VAL A 182 9.99 2.90 -8.37
CA VAL A 182 10.69 1.93 -7.55
C VAL A 182 12.19 2.12 -7.73
N GLU A 183 12.89 2.42 -6.64
CA GLU A 183 14.32 2.68 -6.63
C GLU A 183 15.03 1.80 -5.60
N GLY A 184 16.12 1.15 -6.00
CA GLY A 184 16.98 0.38 -5.11
C GLY A 184 16.42 -0.97 -4.67
N ALA A 185 15.32 -1.44 -5.25
CA ALA A 185 14.73 -2.74 -4.93
C ALA A 185 15.55 -3.89 -5.54
N LYS A 186 16.73 -4.18 -4.95
CA LYS A 186 17.75 -5.05 -5.56
C LYS A 186 17.31 -6.49 -5.80
N SER A 187 16.39 -7.00 -4.99
CA SER A 187 15.84 -8.36 -5.13
C SER A 187 14.51 -8.44 -5.87
N LEU A 188 13.98 -7.33 -6.41
CA LEU A 188 12.67 -7.30 -7.06
C LEU A 188 12.70 -8.13 -8.35
N GLU A 189 11.84 -9.13 -8.41
CA GLU A 189 11.70 -10.05 -9.55
C GLU A 189 10.37 -9.84 -10.28
N THR A 190 9.31 -9.41 -9.56
CA THR A 190 7.99 -9.19 -10.16
C THR A 190 7.35 -7.90 -9.67
N LEU A 191 6.83 -7.12 -10.61
CA LEU A 191 5.95 -5.98 -10.39
C LEU A 191 4.64 -6.23 -11.13
N ASP A 192 3.56 -6.51 -10.40
CA ASP A 192 2.25 -6.78 -11.00
C ASP A 192 1.45 -5.49 -11.14
N LEU A 193 1.15 -5.11 -12.38
CA LEU A 193 0.34 -3.95 -12.76
C LEU A 193 -0.94 -4.34 -13.51
N THR A 194 -1.36 -5.60 -13.41
CA THR A 194 -2.58 -6.10 -14.07
C THR A 194 -3.79 -5.25 -13.67
N GLY A 195 -4.49 -4.67 -14.65
CA GLY A 195 -5.63 -3.77 -14.39
C GLY A 195 -5.25 -2.38 -13.86
N SER A 196 -3.97 -2.02 -13.90
CA SER A 196 -3.44 -0.71 -13.48
C SER A 196 -2.57 -0.05 -14.56
N ALA A 197 -1.95 -0.83 -15.44
CA ALA A 197 -0.94 -0.35 -16.38
C ALA A 197 -1.44 0.73 -17.36
N SER A 198 -2.71 0.66 -17.79
CA SER A 198 -3.27 1.56 -18.81
C SER A 198 -3.36 3.04 -18.41
N THR A 199 -3.20 3.36 -17.14
CA THR A 199 -3.19 4.75 -16.64
C THR A 199 -1.81 5.24 -16.21
N VAL A 200 -0.78 4.39 -16.26
CA VAL A 200 0.56 4.73 -15.77
C VAL A 200 1.27 5.64 -16.77
N GLU A 201 1.25 6.94 -16.49
CA GLU A 201 1.87 8.00 -17.30
C GLU A 201 3.36 8.22 -16.92
N MET A 202 3.75 7.83 -15.69
CA MET A 202 5.13 7.93 -15.21
C MET A 202 5.56 6.59 -14.59
N PHE A 203 6.50 5.93 -15.25
CA PHE A 203 7.04 4.65 -14.83
C PHE A 203 8.56 4.75 -14.65
N TRP A 204 9.04 4.52 -13.44
CA TRP A 204 10.44 4.64 -13.06
C TRP A 204 10.90 3.42 -12.27
N LEU A 205 11.78 2.60 -12.86
CA LEU A 205 12.47 1.52 -12.17
C LEU A 205 13.97 1.79 -12.19
N GLN A 206 14.61 1.97 -11.04
CA GLN A 206 16.03 2.27 -10.95
C GLN A 206 16.69 1.32 -9.95
N SER A 207 17.90 0.85 -10.27
CA SER A 207 18.67 -0.04 -9.39
C SER A 207 17.89 -1.29 -8.97
N CYS A 208 17.11 -1.86 -9.91
CA CYS A 208 16.32 -3.09 -9.75
C CYS A 208 16.88 -4.23 -10.64
N PRO A 209 18.13 -4.69 -10.43
CA PRO A 209 18.87 -5.56 -11.35
C PRO A 209 18.24 -6.93 -11.61
N LYS A 210 17.33 -7.40 -10.75
CA LYS A 210 16.61 -8.67 -10.94
C LYS A 210 15.35 -8.57 -11.81
N MET A 211 14.90 -7.36 -12.16
CA MET A 211 13.83 -7.14 -13.13
C MET A 211 14.36 -7.32 -14.55
N THR A 212 14.51 -8.58 -14.97
CA THR A 212 15.04 -8.93 -16.29
C THR A 212 14.01 -8.83 -17.40
N THR A 213 12.72 -8.79 -17.05
CA THR A 213 11.62 -8.51 -17.99
C THR A 213 10.77 -7.37 -17.43
N VAL A 214 10.50 -6.39 -18.27
CA VAL A 214 9.62 -5.26 -17.94
C VAL A 214 8.57 -5.14 -19.03
N ASP A 215 7.31 -5.13 -18.62
CA ASP A 215 6.19 -4.96 -19.53
C ASP A 215 5.62 -3.54 -19.43
N ILE A 216 5.64 -2.82 -20.55
CA ILE A 216 5.10 -1.47 -20.69
C ILE A 216 4.00 -1.39 -21.76
N HIS A 217 3.60 -2.50 -22.40
CA HIS A 217 2.79 -2.44 -23.62
C HIS A 217 1.39 -1.83 -23.41
N GLU A 218 0.81 -1.98 -22.21
CA GLU A 218 -0.46 -1.35 -21.86
C GLU A 218 -0.29 0.10 -21.39
N MET A 219 0.92 0.56 -21.07
CA MET A 219 1.17 1.89 -20.52
C MET A 219 1.16 2.97 -21.62
N PRO A 220 0.56 4.15 -21.39
CA PRO A 220 0.55 5.26 -22.34
C PRO A 220 1.88 6.05 -22.40
N ILE A 221 3.02 5.40 -22.17
CA ILE A 221 4.35 6.03 -22.18
C ILE A 221 5.05 5.85 -23.53
N THR A 222 5.72 6.88 -24.02
CA THR A 222 6.58 6.85 -25.23
C THR A 222 7.96 7.45 -24.98
N THR A 223 8.24 7.85 -23.75
CA THR A 223 9.50 8.42 -23.30
C THR A 223 9.85 7.84 -21.94
N PHE A 224 11.13 7.78 -21.59
CA PHE A 224 11.50 7.45 -20.21
C PHE A 224 11.08 8.59 -19.29
N ALA A 225 10.72 8.23 -18.07
CA ALA A 225 10.52 9.21 -17.02
C ALA A 225 11.85 9.95 -16.74
N SER A 226 11.77 11.26 -16.47
CA SER A 226 12.88 12.05 -15.94
C SER A 226 12.57 12.42 -14.48
N ALA A 227 13.56 12.35 -13.59
CA ALA A 227 13.32 12.56 -12.16
C ALA A 227 12.95 14.02 -11.90
N ASP A 228 13.49 14.92 -12.72
CA ASP A 228 13.46 16.37 -12.47
C ASP A 228 13.16 17.23 -13.71
N TYR A 229 12.81 16.69 -14.89
CA TYR A 229 12.70 17.46 -16.16
C TYR A 229 13.94 18.31 -16.54
N ALA A 230 15.02 18.25 -15.77
CA ALA A 230 16.23 19.02 -15.93
C ALA A 230 17.41 18.06 -16.06
N SER A 231 17.69 17.68 -17.31
CA SER A 231 19.00 17.23 -17.81
C SER A 231 19.72 16.09 -17.07
N SER A 232 19.81 14.94 -17.76
CA SER A 232 20.83 13.88 -17.67
C SER A 232 20.55 12.59 -16.89
N GLY A 233 19.32 12.35 -16.43
CA GLY A 233 18.92 11.05 -15.89
C GLY A 233 17.80 10.41 -16.69
N THR A 234 18.09 9.90 -17.90
CA THR A 234 17.14 9.02 -18.60
C THR A 234 17.11 7.72 -17.81
N ASN A 235 16.04 7.45 -17.06
CA ASN A 235 15.96 6.21 -16.28
C ASN A 235 15.60 5.04 -17.19
N MET A 236 16.64 4.49 -17.81
CA MET A 236 16.58 3.34 -18.69
C MET A 236 16.63 2.06 -17.87
N PHE A 237 15.91 1.02 -18.32
CA PHE A 237 16.06 -0.31 -17.75
C PHE A 237 17.48 -0.85 -17.92
N ALA A 238 17.87 -1.78 -17.03
CA ALA A 238 19.22 -2.31 -16.97
C ALA A 238 19.65 -3.00 -18.27
N ASP A 239 20.97 -3.10 -18.47
CA ASP A 239 21.54 -3.86 -19.57
C ASP A 239 21.08 -5.33 -19.52
N GLY A 240 20.75 -5.89 -20.68
CA GLY A 240 20.17 -7.22 -20.82
C GLY A 240 18.67 -7.33 -20.52
N THR A 241 17.98 -6.27 -20.12
CA THR A 241 16.52 -6.31 -19.87
C THR A 241 15.74 -6.60 -21.17
N MET A 242 14.76 -7.50 -21.08
CA MET A 242 13.71 -7.68 -22.08
C MET A 242 12.56 -6.69 -21.81
N ILE A 243 12.22 -5.89 -22.80
CA ILE A 243 11.12 -4.93 -22.74
C ILE A 243 9.98 -5.44 -23.61
N ILE A 244 8.83 -5.72 -22.99
CA ILE A 244 7.57 -6.00 -23.71
C ILE A 244 6.90 -4.64 -23.97
N ALA A 245 6.66 -4.31 -25.23
CA ALA A 245 6.22 -2.99 -25.65
C ALA A 245 5.40 -3.06 -26.94
N THR A 246 4.91 -1.91 -27.39
CA THR A 246 4.41 -1.70 -28.77
C THR A 246 5.53 -1.25 -29.71
N LEU A 247 5.32 -1.35 -31.02
CA LEU A 247 6.22 -0.82 -32.05
C LEU A 247 6.40 0.69 -31.91
N ALA A 248 5.35 1.42 -31.52
CA ALA A 248 5.40 2.86 -31.29
C ALA A 248 6.33 3.21 -30.11
N GLN A 249 6.22 2.48 -29.00
CA GLN A 249 7.08 2.61 -27.83
C GLN A 249 8.56 2.33 -28.17
N LYS A 250 8.83 1.20 -28.85
CA LYS A 250 10.17 0.86 -29.31
C LYS A 250 10.75 1.97 -30.20
N SER A 251 9.98 2.45 -31.18
CA SER A 251 10.42 3.49 -32.12
C SER A 251 10.78 4.79 -31.41
N ALA A 252 10.06 5.14 -30.34
CA ALA A 252 10.29 6.36 -29.58
C ALA A 252 11.48 6.27 -28.60
N MET A 253 11.79 5.07 -28.09
CA MET A 253 12.71 4.89 -26.95
C MET A 253 14.03 4.17 -27.31
N ALA A 254 14.09 3.41 -28.40
CA ALA A 254 15.22 2.53 -28.71
C ALA A 254 16.54 3.26 -29.03
N SER A 255 16.49 4.45 -29.64
CA SER A 255 17.71 5.23 -29.94
C SER A 255 18.45 5.62 -28.65
N GLN A 256 17.72 5.98 -27.61
CA GLN A 256 18.30 6.36 -26.32
C GLN A 256 19.07 5.18 -25.69
N TYR A 257 18.58 3.95 -25.84
CA TYR A 257 19.36 2.76 -25.45
C TYR A 257 20.73 2.68 -26.11
N SER A 258 20.78 2.95 -27.41
CA SER A 258 22.02 2.93 -28.17
C SER A 258 22.96 4.08 -27.77
N ASP A 259 22.44 5.28 -27.53
CA ASP A 259 23.21 6.46 -27.17
C ASP A 259 23.99 6.30 -25.85
N TYR A 260 23.42 5.56 -24.90
CA TYR A 260 24.04 5.26 -23.60
C TYR A 260 24.79 3.91 -23.58
N GLY A 261 24.86 3.20 -24.71
CA GLY A 261 25.53 1.90 -24.80
C GLY A 261 24.87 0.80 -23.97
N VAL A 262 23.56 0.92 -23.73
CA VAL A 262 22.77 -0.08 -22.98
C VAL A 262 22.07 -1.00 -23.99
N SER A 263 22.28 -2.31 -23.86
CA SER A 263 21.70 -3.31 -24.74
C SER A 263 20.43 -3.90 -24.12
N VAL A 264 19.30 -3.74 -24.79
CA VAL A 264 18.02 -4.34 -24.38
C VAL A 264 17.41 -5.14 -25.51
N THR A 265 16.59 -6.13 -25.16
CA THR A 265 15.79 -6.88 -26.14
C THR A 265 14.37 -6.34 -26.15
N TRP A 266 13.84 -6.04 -27.33
CA TRP A 266 12.45 -5.61 -27.48
C TRP A 266 11.57 -6.77 -27.93
N TRP A 267 10.50 -7.05 -27.21
CA TRP A 267 9.41 -7.91 -27.63
C TRP A 267 8.20 -7.03 -27.95
N CYS A 268 7.97 -6.76 -29.24
CA CYS A 268 6.82 -5.96 -29.66
C CYS A 268 5.57 -6.85 -29.75
N VAL A 269 4.49 -6.48 -29.05
CA VAL A 269 3.23 -7.25 -28.99
C VAL A 269 2.38 -7.11 -30.25
N ASP A 270 2.59 -6.02 -30.99
CA ASP A 270 1.90 -5.60 -32.22
C ASP A 270 2.75 -5.81 -33.48
N GLU A 271 3.87 -6.53 -33.38
CA GLU A 271 4.72 -6.89 -34.50
C GLU A 271 4.22 -8.17 -35.18
N GLU A 272 3.90 -8.09 -36.48
CA GLU A 272 3.54 -9.25 -37.28
C GLU A 272 4.73 -10.21 -37.38
N ARG A 273 4.60 -11.40 -36.79
CA ARG A 273 5.59 -12.48 -36.94
C ARG A 273 5.09 -13.44 -37.99
N THR A 274 5.65 -13.36 -39.19
CA THR A 274 5.47 -14.44 -40.17
C THR A 274 6.10 -15.70 -39.60
N GLU A 275 5.29 -16.65 -39.16
CA GLU A 275 5.75 -18.00 -38.89
C GLU A 275 6.40 -18.51 -40.19
N ALA A 276 7.71 -18.74 -40.15
CA ALA A 276 8.37 -19.48 -41.21
C ALA A 276 7.73 -20.87 -41.22
N ALA A 277 6.74 -21.07 -42.10
CA ALA A 277 6.23 -22.39 -42.41
C ALA A 277 7.43 -23.23 -42.84
N ALA A 278 7.86 -24.12 -41.94
CA ALA A 278 8.82 -25.15 -42.26
C ALA A 278 8.20 -25.97 -43.38
N SER A 279 8.63 -25.70 -44.61
CA SER A 279 8.32 -26.49 -45.78
C SER A 279 8.88 -27.90 -45.56
N MET A 280 8.05 -28.79 -45.01
CA MET A 280 8.22 -30.23 -45.20
C MET A 280 7.83 -30.53 -46.65
N ASN A 281 8.84 -30.58 -47.52
CA ASN A 281 8.81 -31.36 -48.75
C ASN A 281 9.73 -32.57 -48.56
#